data_AF-A0A350TI93-F1
#
_entry.id   AF-A0A350TI93-F1
#
_cell.length_a   1.000
_cell.length_b   1.000
_cell.length_c   1.000
_cell.angle_alpha   90.00
_cell.angle_beta   90.00
_cell.angle_gamma   90.00
#
_symmetry.space_group_name_H-M   'P 1'
#
loop_
_entity.id
_entity.type
_entity.pdbx_description
1 polymer ?
#
loop_
_entity_poly.entity_id
_entity_poly.type
_entity_poly.pdbx_seq_one_letter_code
_entity_poly.pdbx_strand_id
1 'polypeptide(L)'
;MSRHKIERRYRKMQADAKAFGAELLTEESIFIDDDHLDCVWYGGHIGGLRYKGYEVSVEVHGDVEIVGFMNGHDFLYKNKQNTGAMNMAASDTLRTTFKSDAELWDALNADEEAENKVAFENNSWIEAFVKDPKGHWHGSSVVDDADDVLDACGGISGWIDWLNENYIKEDKA
;
A
#
# COMPACT_ATOMS: atom_id res chain seq x y z
N MET A 1 13.34 -3.83 3.61
CA MET A 1 13.56 -4.41 2.26
C MET A 1 14.82 -3.75 1.66
N SER A 2 15.28 -4.00 0.42
CA SER A 2 16.38 -3.19 -0.17
C SER A 2 15.89 -2.41 -1.39
N ARG A 3 16.36 -1.18 -1.60
CA ARG A 3 16.06 -0.37 -2.79
C ARG A 3 16.24 -1.14 -4.09
N HIS A 4 17.29 -1.97 -4.18
CA HIS A 4 17.51 -2.83 -5.34
C HIS A 4 16.38 -3.86 -5.56
N LYS A 5 15.78 -4.39 -4.49
CA LYS A 5 14.63 -5.30 -4.57
C LYS A 5 13.38 -4.57 -5.05
N ILE A 6 13.15 -3.33 -4.61
CA ILE A 6 12.06 -2.46 -5.11
C ILE A 6 12.25 -2.18 -6.61
N GLU A 7 13.41 -1.67 -7.01
CA GLU A 7 13.71 -1.36 -8.42
C GLU A 7 13.51 -2.61 -9.31
N ARG A 8 13.94 -3.78 -8.83
CA ARG A 8 13.75 -5.06 -9.53
C ARG A 8 12.27 -5.45 -9.62
N ARG A 9 11.51 -5.31 -8.53
CA ARG A 9 10.06 -5.61 -8.52
C ARG A 9 9.32 -4.65 -9.45
N TYR A 10 9.63 -3.36 -9.39
CA TYR A 10 9.04 -2.35 -10.27
C TYR A 10 9.31 -2.63 -11.75
N ARG A 11 10.56 -2.95 -12.12
CA ARG A 11 10.90 -3.37 -13.50
C ARG A 11 10.12 -4.61 -13.94
N LYS A 12 9.90 -5.56 -13.01
CA LYS A 12 9.05 -6.72 -13.29
C LYS A 12 7.59 -6.32 -13.52
N MET A 13 7.02 -5.42 -12.70
CA MET A 13 5.66 -4.90 -12.92
C MET A 13 5.51 -4.26 -14.30
N GLN A 14 6.49 -3.44 -14.70
CA GLN A 14 6.52 -2.82 -16.03
C GLN A 14 6.59 -3.87 -17.15
N ALA A 15 7.45 -4.87 -16.99
CA ALA A 15 7.60 -5.95 -17.97
C ALA A 15 6.33 -6.79 -18.09
N ASP A 16 5.71 -7.15 -16.97
CA ASP A 16 4.47 -7.92 -16.93
C ASP A 16 3.32 -7.12 -17.53
N ALA A 17 3.12 -5.86 -17.12
CA ALA A 17 2.06 -5.00 -17.67
C ALA A 17 2.19 -4.89 -19.19
N LYS A 18 3.41 -4.66 -19.69
CA LYS A 18 3.70 -4.66 -21.13
C LYS A 18 3.39 -6.00 -21.80
N ALA A 19 3.74 -7.13 -21.18
CA ALA A 19 3.49 -8.46 -21.73
C ALA A 19 1.98 -8.75 -21.88
N PHE A 20 1.16 -8.25 -20.97
CA PHE A 20 -0.30 -8.37 -21.03
C PHE A 20 -0.99 -7.27 -21.86
N GLY A 21 -0.26 -6.25 -22.33
CA GLY A 21 -0.86 -5.09 -23.00
C GLY A 21 -1.64 -4.16 -22.05
N ALA A 22 -1.28 -4.17 -20.77
CA ALA A 22 -1.77 -3.24 -19.77
C ALA A 22 -0.85 -2.01 -19.63
N GLU A 23 -1.42 -0.89 -19.21
CA GLU A 23 -0.70 0.31 -18.79
C GLU A 23 -0.51 0.25 -17.27
N LEU A 24 0.73 0.32 -16.80
CA LEU A 24 1.02 0.40 -15.37
C LEU A 24 0.76 1.83 -14.89
N LEU A 25 -0.07 1.99 -13.85
CA LEU A 25 -0.36 3.29 -13.22
C LEU A 25 0.48 3.52 -11.97
N THR A 26 1.09 2.46 -11.43
CA THR A 26 2.01 2.54 -10.30
C THR A 26 3.33 3.22 -10.69
N GLU A 27 3.80 4.13 -9.85
CA GLU A 27 5.11 4.78 -9.97
C GLU A 27 6.13 4.17 -8.98
N GLU A 28 7.41 4.10 -9.36
CA GLU A 28 8.48 3.62 -8.48
C GLU A 28 8.64 4.51 -7.23
N SER A 29 8.40 5.81 -7.39
CA SER A 29 8.48 6.85 -6.36
C SER A 29 7.64 6.54 -5.11
N ILE A 30 6.59 5.73 -5.26
CA ILE A 30 5.71 5.30 -4.17
C ILE A 30 6.45 4.37 -3.20
N PHE A 31 7.41 3.57 -3.67
CA PHE A 31 8.09 2.53 -2.89
C PHE A 31 9.57 2.81 -2.64
N ILE A 32 10.06 4.04 -2.85
CA ILE A 32 11.50 4.35 -2.72
C ILE A 32 12.03 4.21 -1.30
N ASP A 33 11.13 4.08 -0.33
CA ASP A 33 11.44 3.87 1.08
C ASP A 33 11.35 2.36 1.39
N ASP A 34 12.50 1.70 1.32
CA ASP A 34 12.61 0.26 1.49
C ASP A 34 12.45 -0.20 2.93
N ASP A 35 12.50 0.74 3.87
CA ASP A 35 12.31 0.51 5.29
C ASP A 35 10.85 0.70 5.72
N HIS A 36 9.97 1.31 4.91
CA HIS A 36 8.58 1.63 5.25
C HIS A 36 7.59 1.13 4.19
N LEU A 37 7.32 -0.17 4.15
CA LEU A 37 6.43 -0.80 3.17
C LEU A 37 5.11 -1.31 3.76
N ASP A 38 4.96 -1.30 5.09
CA ASP A 38 3.68 -1.61 5.74
C ASP A 38 2.58 -0.59 5.34
N CYS A 39 1.33 -1.04 5.24
CA CYS A 39 0.21 -0.16 4.91
C CYS A 39 0.02 1.02 5.89
N VAL A 40 0.50 0.91 7.13
CA VAL A 40 0.44 1.97 8.17
C VAL A 40 1.06 3.31 7.71
N TRP A 41 2.01 3.27 6.76
CA TRP A 41 2.73 4.44 6.25
C TRP A 41 2.05 5.14 5.06
N TYR A 42 0.90 4.61 4.63
CA TYR A 42 0.20 4.98 3.41
C TYR A 42 -1.28 5.24 3.69
N GLY A 43 -1.96 5.95 2.79
CA GLY A 43 -3.40 6.15 2.79
C GLY A 43 -3.85 6.55 1.40
N GLY A 44 -5.08 6.29 0.96
CA GLY A 44 -5.54 6.53 -0.42
C GLY A 44 -4.76 5.76 -1.50
N HIS A 45 -4.82 6.23 -2.75
CA HIS A 45 -4.21 5.57 -3.90
C HIS A 45 -2.70 5.40 -3.81
N ILE A 46 -2.25 4.17 -4.03
CA ILE A 46 -0.84 3.76 -4.00
C ILE A 46 -0.37 3.13 -5.33
N GLY A 47 -1.29 2.74 -6.21
CA GLY A 47 -0.91 2.17 -7.50
C GLY A 47 -2.06 1.48 -8.21
N GLY A 48 -1.76 0.82 -9.32
CA GLY A 48 -2.76 0.14 -10.13
C GLY A 48 -2.34 -0.11 -11.57
N LEU A 49 -3.31 -0.50 -12.39
CA LEU A 49 -3.11 -0.72 -13.82
C LEU A 49 -4.37 -0.38 -14.61
N ARG A 50 -4.20 -0.10 -15.91
CA ARG A 50 -5.28 -0.01 -16.88
C ARG A 50 -5.17 -1.12 -17.90
N TYR A 51 -6.27 -1.85 -18.13
CA TYR A 51 -6.33 -2.99 -19.05
C TYR A 51 -7.69 -3.05 -19.74
N LYS A 52 -7.70 -3.15 -21.09
CA LYS A 52 -8.92 -3.16 -21.92
C LYS A 52 -9.92 -2.03 -21.58
N GLY A 53 -9.42 -0.86 -21.18
CA GLY A 53 -10.24 0.30 -20.80
C GLY A 53 -10.76 0.28 -19.36
N TYR A 54 -10.52 -0.79 -18.60
CA TYR A 54 -10.77 -0.86 -17.16
C TYR A 54 -9.54 -0.38 -16.40
N GLU A 55 -9.76 0.24 -15.24
CA GLU A 55 -8.70 0.70 -14.34
C GLU A 55 -8.87 0.02 -12.98
N VAL A 56 -7.79 -0.61 -12.50
CA VAL A 56 -7.68 -1.07 -11.11
C VAL A 56 -6.96 0.02 -10.33
N SER A 57 -7.59 0.50 -9.27
CA SER A 57 -7.00 1.41 -8.27
C SER A 57 -6.74 0.62 -7.01
N VAL A 58 -5.48 0.51 -6.59
CA VAL A 58 -5.08 -0.08 -5.31
C VAL A 58 -4.88 1.06 -4.33
N GLU A 59 -5.59 1.00 -3.21
CA GLU A 59 -5.65 2.08 -2.23
C GLU A 59 -5.51 1.53 -0.82
N VAL A 60 -4.91 2.32 0.07
CA VAL A 60 -4.85 2.04 1.50
C VAL A 60 -5.94 2.84 2.20
N HIS A 61 -6.78 2.18 2.98
CA HIS A 61 -7.83 2.83 3.74
C HIS A 61 -7.67 2.59 5.22
N GLY A 62 -8.47 3.31 6.00
CA GLY A 62 -8.61 3.10 7.43
C GLY A 62 -8.02 4.22 8.26
N ASP A 63 -7.67 3.86 9.49
CA ASP A 63 -7.12 4.78 10.47
C ASP A 63 -6.14 4.08 11.39
N VAL A 64 -5.17 4.87 11.86
CA VAL A 64 -4.10 4.39 12.72
C VAL A 64 -3.98 5.33 13.89
N GLU A 65 -3.92 4.78 15.09
CA GLU A 65 -3.51 5.48 16.30
C GLU A 65 -2.37 4.72 16.98
N ILE A 66 -1.26 5.42 17.19
CA ILE A 66 -0.08 4.90 17.89
C ILE A 66 0.24 5.86 19.03
N VAL A 67 0.31 5.32 20.24
CA VAL A 67 0.62 6.07 21.46
C VAL A 67 1.68 5.36 22.27
N GLY A 68 2.56 6.09 22.94
CA GLY A 68 3.51 5.48 23.87
C GLY A 68 4.70 6.38 24.15
N PHE A 69 5.85 5.74 24.40
CA PHE A 69 7.09 6.44 24.71
C PHE A 69 8.19 5.91 23.78
N MET A 70 8.82 6.83 23.05
CA MET A 70 9.87 6.52 22.08
C MET A 70 10.98 7.55 22.15
N ASN A 71 12.23 7.10 22.10
CA ASN A 71 13.41 7.96 22.05
C ASN A 71 13.46 9.01 23.18
N GLY A 72 12.99 8.64 24.38
CA GLY A 72 13.00 9.53 25.55
C GLY A 72 11.85 10.53 25.64
N HIS A 73 10.82 10.42 24.79
CA HIS A 73 9.69 11.35 24.74
C HIS A 73 8.35 10.62 24.54
N ASP A 74 7.26 11.25 24.99
CA ASP A 74 5.91 10.79 24.67
C ASP A 74 5.68 10.88 23.15
N PHE A 75 5.13 9.82 22.58
CA PHE A 75 4.80 9.71 21.17
C PHE A 75 3.28 9.58 21.00
N LEU A 76 2.74 10.37 20.07
CA LEU A 76 1.37 10.29 19.61
C LEU A 76 1.37 10.48 18.09
N TYR A 77 0.82 9.49 17.40
CA TYR A 77 0.50 9.57 15.99
C TYR A 77 -0.93 9.13 15.78
N LYS A 78 -1.67 9.93 15.01
CA LYS A 78 -3.02 9.60 14.59
C LYS A 78 -3.18 10.00 13.13
N ASN A 79 -3.49 9.04 12.28
CA ASN A 79 -3.76 9.29 10.87
C ASN A 79 -5.16 8.81 10.49
N LYS A 80 -5.82 9.64 9.68
CA LYS A 80 -7.17 9.47 9.16
C LYS A 80 -7.31 10.00 7.73
N GLN A 81 -6.20 10.41 7.10
CA GLN A 81 -6.24 11.09 5.81
C GLN A 81 -6.00 10.07 4.71
N ASN A 82 -7.09 9.66 4.05
CA ASN A 82 -7.07 8.86 2.82
C ASN A 82 -6.60 9.73 1.61
N THR A 83 -5.42 10.36 1.72
CA THR A 83 -4.96 11.40 0.78
C THR A 83 -3.88 10.95 -0.21
N GLY A 84 -3.62 9.65 -0.33
CA GLY A 84 -2.62 9.08 -1.25
C GLY A 84 -1.32 8.69 -0.53
N ALA A 85 -0.55 7.77 -1.13
CA ALA A 85 0.83 7.55 -0.70
C ALA A 85 1.54 8.91 -0.70
N MET A 86 2.25 9.22 0.38
CA MET A 86 3.05 10.45 0.45
C MET A 86 2.20 11.73 0.39
N ASN A 87 1.45 12.05 1.45
CA ASN A 87 1.25 13.46 1.73
C ASN A 87 2.62 14.05 2.12
N MET A 88 3.41 14.46 1.14
CA MET A 88 4.71 15.15 1.30
C MET A 88 4.61 16.45 2.13
N ALA A 89 3.40 16.94 2.42
CA ALA A 89 3.18 18.05 3.35
C ALA A 89 3.09 17.61 4.82
N ALA A 90 2.96 16.31 5.09
CA ALA A 90 3.09 15.73 6.41
C ALA A 90 4.55 15.33 6.62
N SER A 91 5.28 16.17 7.34
CA SER A 91 6.38 15.71 8.18
C SER A 91 5.79 14.74 9.20
N ASP A 92 5.49 13.51 8.78
CA ASP A 92 4.83 12.51 9.61
C ASP A 92 5.79 12.16 10.74
N THR A 93 5.47 12.64 11.94
CA THR A 93 6.16 12.33 13.18
C THR A 93 6.46 10.83 13.30
N LEU A 94 5.62 9.98 12.71
CA LEU A 94 5.82 8.54 12.56
C LEU A 94 7.14 8.19 11.84
N ARG A 95 7.36 8.65 10.60
CA ARG A 95 8.58 8.36 9.80
C ARG A 95 9.85 8.97 10.38
N THR A 96 9.72 10.02 11.20
CA THR A 96 10.87 10.58 11.93
C THR A 96 11.16 9.86 13.24
N THR A 97 10.17 9.18 13.82
CA THR A 97 10.31 8.48 15.11
C THR A 97 10.81 7.06 14.90
N PHE A 98 10.28 6.38 13.88
CA PHE A 98 10.63 5.03 13.49
C PHE A 98 11.37 5.07 12.16
N LYS A 99 12.48 4.35 12.09
CA LYS A 99 13.36 4.26 10.94
C LYS A 99 12.94 3.17 9.97
N SER A 100 12.11 2.22 10.42
CA SER A 100 11.66 1.10 9.61
C SER A 100 10.41 0.41 10.18
N ASP A 101 9.77 -0.42 9.36
CA ASP A 101 8.77 -1.41 9.73
C ASP A 101 9.25 -2.21 10.95
N ALA A 102 10.50 -2.68 10.93
CA ALA A 102 11.07 -3.48 12.01
C ALA A 102 11.18 -2.70 13.34
N GLU A 103 11.61 -1.44 13.33
CA GLU A 103 11.70 -0.63 14.56
C GLU A 103 10.30 -0.36 15.14
N LEU A 104 9.30 -0.12 14.28
CA LEU A 104 7.92 -0.01 14.71
C LEU A 104 7.44 -1.32 15.35
N TRP A 105 7.61 -2.46 14.69
CA TRP A 105 7.19 -3.77 15.20
C TRP A 105 7.94 -4.18 16.47
N ASP A 106 9.22 -3.84 16.62
CA ASP A 106 9.98 -4.08 17.85
C ASP A 106 9.40 -3.27 19.01
N ALA A 107 9.08 -1.99 18.81
CA ALA A 107 8.47 -1.15 19.85
C ALA A 107 7.04 -1.59 20.23
N LEU A 108 6.30 -2.19 19.29
CA LEU A 108 4.98 -2.75 19.53
C LEU A 108 5.02 -4.03 20.37
N ASN A 109 6.01 -4.87 20.10
CA ASN A 109 6.17 -6.17 20.75
C ASN A 109 7.10 -6.12 21.98
N ALA A 110 7.63 -4.94 22.31
CA ALA A 110 8.49 -4.74 23.46
C ALA A 110 7.78 -5.07 24.78
N ASP A 111 8.54 -5.51 25.78
CA ASP A 111 8.04 -5.77 27.14
C ASP A 111 7.51 -4.49 27.80
N GLU A 112 6.69 -4.61 28.85
CA GLU A 112 6.11 -3.45 29.56
C GLU A 112 7.15 -2.50 30.17
N GLU A 113 8.34 -3.01 30.53
CA GLU A 113 9.42 -2.23 31.14
C GLU A 113 10.42 -1.65 30.12
N ALA A 114 10.19 -1.84 28.81
CA ALA A 114 11.09 -1.34 27.79
C ALA A 114 11.11 0.19 27.72
N GLU A 115 12.30 0.76 27.50
CA GLU A 115 12.49 2.21 27.33
C GLU A 115 11.76 2.75 26.09
N ASN A 116 11.51 1.90 25.10
CA ASN A 116 10.76 2.21 23.89
C ASN A 116 9.59 1.22 23.82
N LYS A 117 8.37 1.74 23.95
CA LYS A 117 7.15 0.94 23.86
C LYS A 117 6.01 1.78 23.35
N VAL A 118 5.26 1.25 22.39
CA VAL A 118 4.04 1.86 21.89
C VAL A 118 2.88 0.87 21.88
N ALA A 119 1.68 1.39 21.99
CA ALA A 119 0.42 0.71 21.74
C ALA A 119 -0.15 1.15 20.40
N PHE A 120 -0.89 0.26 19.74
CA PHE A 120 -1.28 0.41 18.35
C PHE A 120 -2.71 -0.04 18.13
N GLU A 121 -3.51 0.89 17.63
CA GLU A 121 -4.80 0.63 17.02
C GLU A 121 -4.60 0.76 15.51
N ASN A 122 -4.36 -0.38 14.85
CA ASN A 122 -4.27 -0.45 13.40
C ASN A 122 -5.61 -0.89 12.84
N ASN A 123 -6.29 0.03 12.16
CA ASN A 123 -7.47 -0.26 11.37
C ASN A 123 -7.19 0.09 9.91
N SER A 124 -5.95 -0.09 9.42
CA SER A 124 -5.62 0.07 8.01
C SER A 124 -5.74 -1.24 7.25
N TRP A 125 -6.20 -1.14 5.99
CA TRP A 125 -6.27 -2.26 5.06
C TRP A 125 -6.09 -1.77 3.62
N ILE A 126 -5.78 -2.71 2.71
CA ILE A 126 -5.62 -2.42 1.29
C ILE A 126 -6.90 -2.86 0.56
N GLU A 127 -7.45 -1.98 -0.28
CA GLU A 127 -8.57 -2.29 -1.18
C GLU A 127 -8.18 -2.06 -2.64
N ALA A 128 -8.84 -2.83 -3.51
CA ALA A 128 -8.82 -2.63 -4.95
C ALA A 128 -10.20 -2.17 -5.44
N PHE A 129 -10.22 -1.10 -6.22
CA PHE A 129 -11.42 -0.57 -6.89
C PHE A 129 -11.29 -0.73 -8.39
N VAL A 130 -12.42 -0.86 -9.08
CA VAL A 130 -12.45 -0.95 -10.55
C VAL A 130 -13.25 0.19 -11.14
N LYS A 131 -12.63 0.92 -12.07
CA LYS A 131 -13.33 1.85 -12.95
C LYS A 131 -13.56 1.20 -14.31
N ASP A 132 -14.79 1.19 -14.77
CA ASP A 132 -15.14 0.67 -16.09
C ASP A 132 -14.77 1.65 -17.24
N PRO A 133 -14.83 1.21 -18.50
CA PRO A 133 -14.55 2.07 -19.66
C PRO A 133 -15.52 3.25 -19.81
N LYS A 134 -16.67 3.24 -19.14
CA LYS A 134 -17.64 4.35 -19.11
C LYS A 134 -17.36 5.34 -17.99
N GLY A 135 -16.34 5.06 -17.17
CA GLY A 135 -15.91 5.88 -16.04
C GLY A 135 -16.67 5.60 -14.74
N HIS A 136 -17.45 4.54 -14.65
CA HIS A 136 -18.16 4.14 -13.44
C HIS A 136 -17.26 3.33 -12.51
N TRP A 137 -17.22 3.73 -11.24
CA TRP A 137 -16.54 2.98 -10.19
C TRP A 137 -17.43 1.88 -9.63
N HIS A 138 -16.93 0.65 -9.64
CA HIS A 138 -17.52 -0.49 -8.99
C HIS A 138 -17.05 -0.61 -7.53
N GLY A 139 -17.76 -1.43 -6.74
CA GLY A 139 -17.41 -1.71 -5.35
C GLY A 139 -15.99 -2.27 -5.20
N SER A 140 -15.43 -2.12 -4.00
CA SER A 140 -14.09 -2.57 -3.67
C SER A 140 -14.02 -4.06 -3.33
N SER A 141 -12.82 -4.62 -3.50
CA SER A 141 -12.41 -5.89 -2.92
C SER A 141 -11.25 -5.64 -1.97
N VAL A 142 -11.29 -6.23 -0.78
CA VAL A 142 -10.13 -6.23 0.13
C VAL A 142 -9.03 -7.08 -0.48
N VAL A 143 -7.78 -6.64 -0.34
CA VAL A 143 -6.57 -7.32 -0.82
C VAL A 143 -5.96 -8.10 0.35
N ASP A 144 -6.59 -9.20 0.72
CA ASP A 144 -6.28 -9.95 1.96
C ASP A 144 -4.91 -10.67 1.95
N ASP A 145 -4.36 -10.96 0.77
CA ASP A 145 -3.15 -11.81 0.62
C ASP A 145 -1.83 -11.01 0.45
N ALA A 146 -1.82 -9.71 0.73
CA ALA A 146 -0.63 -8.88 0.55
C ALA A 146 0.16 -8.68 1.86
N ASP A 147 1.44 -9.04 1.86
CA ASP A 147 2.35 -8.82 2.99
C ASP A 147 2.71 -7.33 3.16
N ASP A 148 2.75 -6.57 2.07
CA ASP A 148 3.10 -5.15 2.04
C ASP A 148 2.51 -4.42 0.82
N VAL A 149 2.65 -3.09 0.77
CA VAL A 149 2.10 -2.29 -0.35
C VAL A 149 2.72 -2.62 -1.71
N LEU A 150 3.96 -3.11 -1.73
CA LEU A 150 4.68 -3.46 -2.95
C LEU A 150 4.15 -4.78 -3.53
N ASP A 151 3.87 -5.76 -2.69
CA ASP A 151 3.27 -7.03 -3.09
C ASP A 151 1.81 -6.83 -3.53
N ALA A 152 1.04 -5.96 -2.86
CA ALA A 152 -0.31 -5.58 -3.29
C ALA A 152 -0.32 -4.98 -4.71
N CYS A 153 0.59 -4.06 -5.02
CA CYS A 153 0.68 -3.46 -6.35
C CYS A 153 1.37 -4.37 -7.39
N GLY A 154 2.17 -5.32 -6.94
CA GLY A 154 3.06 -6.12 -7.79
C GLY A 154 2.40 -7.30 -8.51
N GLY A 155 1.21 -7.71 -8.09
CA GLY A 155 0.46 -8.85 -8.62
C GLY A 155 -0.18 -8.61 -10.00
N ILE A 156 0.55 -8.09 -10.98
CA ILE A 156 0.00 -7.66 -12.29
C ILE A 156 -0.85 -8.74 -12.97
N SER A 157 -0.35 -9.97 -13.05
CA SER A 157 -1.12 -11.08 -13.64
C SER A 157 -2.39 -11.38 -12.83
N GLY A 158 -2.30 -11.37 -11.50
CA GLY A 158 -3.44 -11.59 -10.62
C GLY A 158 -4.52 -10.51 -10.77
N TRP A 159 -4.12 -9.24 -10.90
CA TRP A 159 -5.05 -8.15 -11.16
C TRP A 159 -5.75 -8.29 -12.51
N ILE A 160 -5.04 -8.74 -13.54
CA ILE A 160 -5.61 -8.97 -14.86
C ILE A 160 -6.56 -10.17 -14.85
N ASP A 161 -6.18 -11.28 -14.21
CA ASP A 161 -7.03 -12.46 -14.05
C ASP A 161 -8.31 -12.09 -13.30
N TRP A 162 -8.18 -11.38 -12.18
CA TRP A 162 -9.31 -10.88 -11.41
C TRP A 162 -10.23 -9.95 -12.22
N LEU A 163 -9.67 -9.02 -13.00
CA LEU A 163 -10.45 -8.18 -13.91
C LEU A 163 -11.22 -9.01 -14.95
N ASN A 164 -10.57 -10.00 -15.58
CA ASN A 164 -11.20 -10.89 -16.56
C ASN A 164 -12.32 -11.73 -15.94
N GLU A 165 -12.12 -12.25 -14.75
CA GLU A 165 -13.11 -13.09 -14.08
C GLU A 165 -14.35 -12.30 -13.63
N ASN A 166 -14.15 -11.08 -13.11
CA ASN A 166 -15.20 -10.36 -12.39
C ASN A 166 -15.87 -9.25 -13.21
N TYR A 167 -15.16 -8.64 -14.16
CA TYR A 167 -15.64 -7.44 -14.86
C TYR A 167 -15.61 -7.58 -16.38
N ILE A 168 -14.50 -8.08 -16.92
CA ILE A 168 -14.30 -8.25 -18.36
C ILE A 168 -14.77 -9.65 -18.71
N LYS A 169 -16.09 -9.83 -18.77
CA LYS A 169 -16.65 -11.04 -19.35
C LYS A 169 -16.12 -11.15 -20.77
N GLU A 170 -15.27 -12.14 -21.04
CA GLU A 170 -15.14 -12.61 -22.41
C GLU A 170 -16.56 -12.97 -22.84
N ASP A 171 -16.99 -12.44 -23.99
CA ASP A 171 -18.16 -12.98 -24.68
C ASP A 171 -17.89 -14.47 -24.84
N LYS A 172 -18.38 -15.29 -23.90
CA LYS A 172 -18.50 -16.73 -24.06
C LYS A 172 -19.60 -16.91 -25.10
N ALA A 173 -19.23 -16.67 -26.35
CA ALA A 173 -19.98 -17.01 -27.54
C ALA A 173 -20.11 -18.53 -27.64
#